data_AF-A0A660R8F6-F1
#
_entry.id   AF-A0A660R8F6-F1
#
_cell.length_a   1.000
_cell.length_b   1.000
_cell.length_c   1.000
_cell.angle_alpha   90.00
_cell.angle_beta   90.00
_cell.angle_gamma   90.00
#
_symmetry.space_group_name_H-M   'P 1'
#
loop_
_entity.id
_entity.type
_entity.pdbx_description
1 polymer ?
#
loop_
_entity_poly.entity_id
_entity_poly.type
_entity_poly.pdbx_seq_one_letter_code
_entity_poly.pdbx_strand_id
1 'polypeptide(L)'
;MRDISQHIMDIAQNSVKARANEIEILVNESPKEKYFEFEIRDNGMGMDEKMCKRVFDPFVTTRDKKIRHVGLGLSLLKANAERSGGYVELVSHPNKGTRVKALFKMDSIDCPPVGALGGAFLSLIICDSALHWRIIRKYAEKKYILDTCKIKKTLGVQKLSSVKMYSILKEYIERLESNVKHNGGEEHGG
;
A
#
# COMPACT_ATOMS: atom_id res chain seq x y z
N MET A 1 -16.32 -6.66 -5.84
CA MET A 1 -15.02 -6.99 -6.46
C MET A 1 -13.93 -6.29 -5.65
N ARG A 2 -12.80 -6.93 -5.39
CA ARG A 2 -11.71 -6.35 -4.58
C ARG A 2 -10.96 -5.33 -5.42
N ASP A 3 -10.73 -4.12 -4.88
CA ASP A 3 -9.97 -3.07 -5.56
C ASP A 3 -8.47 -3.11 -5.19
N ILE A 4 -7.64 -2.34 -5.89
CA ILE A 4 -6.18 -2.32 -5.66
C ILE A 4 -5.83 -1.78 -4.27
N SER A 5 -6.56 -0.78 -3.77
CA SER A 5 -6.35 -0.21 -2.44
C SER A 5 -6.51 -1.25 -1.33
N GLN A 6 -7.44 -2.19 -1.49
CA GLN A 6 -7.62 -3.32 -0.57
C GLN A 6 -6.44 -4.30 -0.62
N HIS A 7 -5.82 -4.52 -1.78
CA HIS A 7 -4.58 -5.31 -1.87
C HIS A 7 -3.42 -4.62 -1.14
N ILE A 8 -3.27 -3.31 -1.31
CA ILE A 8 -2.25 -2.53 -0.60
C ILE A 8 -2.44 -2.66 0.91
N MET A 9 -3.67 -2.53 1.42
CA MET A 9 -3.97 -2.72 2.84
C MET A 9 -3.60 -4.13 3.33
N ASP A 10 -3.98 -5.17 2.58
CA ASP A 10 -3.69 -6.57 2.94
C ASP A 10 -2.19 -6.82 3.05
N ILE A 11 -1.40 -6.33 2.08
CA ILE A 11 0.05 -6.51 2.08
C ILE A 11 0.71 -5.68 3.20
N ALA A 12 0.32 -4.42 3.39
CA ALA A 12 0.81 -3.60 4.49
C ALA A 12 0.50 -4.24 5.86
N GLN A 13 -0.68 -4.82 6.03
CA GLN A 13 -1.06 -5.53 7.26
C GLN A 13 -0.28 -6.83 7.46
N ASN A 14 0.24 -7.45 6.40
CA ASN A 14 1.20 -8.56 6.55
C ASN A 14 2.53 -8.06 7.12
N SER A 15 3.00 -6.87 6.73
CA SER A 15 4.21 -6.25 7.29
C SER A 15 4.05 -5.94 8.78
N VAL A 16 2.89 -5.44 9.22
CA VAL A 16 2.56 -5.24 10.65
C VAL A 16 2.64 -6.57 11.41
N LYS A 17 2.02 -7.63 10.87
CA LYS A 17 2.07 -8.99 11.46
C LYS A 17 3.49 -9.56 11.47
N ALA A 18 4.32 -9.17 10.52
CA ALA A 18 5.74 -9.49 10.47
C ALA A 18 6.57 -8.74 11.53
N ARG A 19 5.92 -7.96 12.41
CA ARG A 19 6.55 -7.14 13.47
C ARG A 19 7.49 -6.07 12.92
N ALA A 20 7.21 -5.57 11.72
CA ALA A 20 7.90 -4.41 11.19
C ALA A 20 7.63 -3.18 12.07
N ASN A 21 8.65 -2.34 12.25
CA ASN A 21 8.52 -1.04 12.89
C ASN A 21 8.54 0.12 11.88
N GLU A 22 9.05 -0.15 10.68
CA GLU A 22 9.09 0.76 9.54
C GLU A 22 8.49 0.07 8.31
N ILE A 23 7.54 0.76 7.68
CA ILE A 23 6.86 0.29 6.48
C ILE A 23 6.83 1.42 5.47
N GLU A 24 7.42 1.17 4.31
CA GLU A 24 7.41 2.07 3.17
C GLU A 24 6.43 1.55 2.11
N ILE A 25 5.55 2.43 1.63
CA ILE A 25 4.62 2.16 0.54
C ILE A 25 4.92 3.13 -0.58
N LEU A 26 5.41 2.62 -1.71
CA LEU A 26 5.51 3.36 -2.96
C LEU A 26 4.29 3.03 -3.82
N VAL A 27 3.59 4.04 -4.30
CA VAL A 27 2.50 3.86 -5.27
C VAL A 27 2.76 4.76 -6.46
N ASN A 28 2.81 4.19 -7.65
CA ASN A 28 3.06 4.88 -8.91
C ASN A 28 1.93 4.58 -9.89
N GLU A 29 1.18 5.61 -10.27
CA GLU A 29 0.08 5.49 -11.24
C GLU A 29 0.36 6.42 -12.42
N SER A 30 0.28 5.87 -13.62
CA SER A 30 0.39 6.65 -14.85
C SER A 30 -0.82 6.36 -15.74
N PRO A 31 -1.80 7.28 -15.80
CA PRO A 31 -2.93 7.14 -16.71
C PRO A 31 -2.49 7.14 -18.19
N LYS A 32 -1.47 7.92 -18.53
CA LYS A 32 -0.93 8.01 -19.89
C LYS A 32 -0.28 6.69 -20.32
N GLU A 33 0.59 6.14 -19.46
CA GLU A 33 1.27 4.87 -19.72
C GLU A 33 0.42 3.65 -19.31
N LYS A 34 -0.81 3.88 -18.86
CA LYS A 34 -1.82 2.87 -18.52
C LYS A 34 -1.32 1.80 -17.55
N TYR A 35 -0.62 2.21 -16.50
CA TYR A 35 -0.20 1.27 -15.45
C TYR A 35 -0.44 1.80 -14.04
N PHE A 36 -0.65 0.85 -13.13
CA PHE A 36 -0.63 1.08 -11.70
C PHE A 36 0.37 0.13 -11.07
N GLU A 37 1.34 0.67 -10.36
CA GLU A 37 2.38 -0.09 -9.67
C GLU A 37 2.37 0.30 -8.19
N PHE A 38 2.51 -0.68 -7.31
CA PHE A 38 2.83 -0.41 -5.93
C PHE A 38 3.94 -1.33 -5.43
N GLU A 39 4.68 -0.84 -4.44
CA GLU A 39 5.73 -1.58 -3.77
C GLU A 39 5.65 -1.31 -2.27
N ILE A 40 5.64 -2.37 -1.48
CA ILE A 40 5.67 -2.30 -0.01
C ILE A 40 6.98 -2.92 0.46
N ARG A 41 7.72 -2.15 1.27
CA ARG A 41 8.94 -2.60 1.94
C ARG A 41 8.73 -2.53 3.44
N ASP A 42 9.15 -3.56 4.14
CA ASP A 42 9.14 -3.59 5.60
C ASP A 42 10.45 -4.11 6.15
N ASN A 43 10.70 -3.81 7.43
CA ASN A 43 11.86 -4.30 8.18
C ASN A 43 11.48 -5.39 9.20
N GLY A 44 10.42 -6.17 8.91
CA GLY A 44 9.94 -7.21 9.81
C GLY A 44 10.83 -8.46 9.83
N MET A 45 10.28 -9.54 10.36
CA MET A 45 11.00 -10.82 10.53
C MET A 45 11.46 -11.48 9.20
N GLY A 46 10.88 -11.06 8.07
CA GLY A 46 11.15 -11.66 6.76
C GLY A 46 10.78 -13.15 6.67
N MET A 47 11.18 -13.79 5.58
CA MET A 47 10.87 -15.18 5.26
C MET A 47 12.12 -15.90 4.73
N ASP A 48 12.21 -17.20 4.98
CA ASP A 48 13.22 -18.05 4.35
C ASP A 48 12.85 -18.37 2.89
N GLU A 49 13.80 -18.94 2.14
CA GLU A 49 13.59 -19.24 0.72
C GLU A 49 12.44 -20.24 0.49
N LYS A 50 12.25 -21.20 1.40
CA LYS A 50 11.17 -22.19 1.32
C LYS A 50 9.81 -21.53 1.45
N MET A 51 9.66 -20.59 2.38
CA MET A 51 8.44 -19.82 2.59
C MET A 51 8.20 -18.88 1.41
N CYS A 52 9.23 -18.18 0.91
CA CYS A 52 9.11 -17.31 -0.28
C CYS A 52 8.56 -18.04 -1.51
N LYS A 53 8.95 -19.31 -1.73
CA LYS A 53 8.42 -20.13 -2.85
C LYS A 53 6.96 -20.52 -2.67
N ARG A 54 6.48 -20.56 -1.43
CA ARG A 54 5.16 -21.08 -1.06
C ARG A 54 4.15 -19.99 -0.70
N VAL A 55 4.59 -18.76 -0.45
CA VAL A 55 3.74 -17.66 0.04
C VAL A 55 2.61 -17.24 -0.92
N PHE A 56 2.73 -17.60 -2.20
CA PHE A 56 1.68 -17.39 -3.21
C PHE A 56 0.66 -18.53 -3.30
N ASP A 57 0.85 -19.62 -2.57
CA ASP A 57 -0.14 -20.70 -2.48
C ASP A 57 -1.33 -20.21 -1.62
N PRO A 58 -2.57 -20.24 -2.14
CA PRO A 58 -3.78 -19.81 -1.43
C PRO A 58 -3.97 -20.40 -0.02
N PHE A 59 -3.42 -21.59 0.24
CA PHE A 59 -3.58 -22.29 1.51
C PHE A 59 -2.39 -22.12 2.45
N VAL A 60 -1.30 -21.49 1.98
CA VAL A 60 -0.13 -21.22 2.81
C VAL A 60 -0.41 -20.00 3.68
N THR A 61 -0.53 -20.24 4.97
CA THR A 61 -0.66 -19.17 5.97
C THR A 61 0.07 -19.56 7.24
N THR A 62 0.66 -18.58 7.92
CA THR A 62 1.20 -18.72 9.28
C THR A 62 0.14 -18.46 10.36
N ARG A 63 -1.14 -18.28 9.96
CA ARG A 63 -2.27 -18.08 10.87
C ARG A 63 -2.73 -19.38 11.52
N ASP A 64 -3.28 -19.25 12.72
CA ASP A 64 -3.99 -20.33 13.40
C ASP A 64 -5.27 -20.69 12.62
N LYS A 65 -5.53 -21.98 12.37
CA LYS A 65 -6.60 -22.48 11.48
C LYS A 65 -8.03 -22.05 11.87
N LYS A 66 -8.20 -21.47 13.06
CA LYS A 66 -9.49 -21.02 13.62
C LYS A 66 -9.96 -19.65 13.08
N ILE A 67 -9.08 -18.87 12.46
CA ILE A 67 -9.44 -17.53 11.92
C ILE A 67 -9.74 -17.67 10.43
N ARG A 68 -11.01 -17.48 10.03
CA ARG A 68 -11.55 -17.57 8.65
C ARG A 68 -10.88 -16.68 7.59
N HIS A 69 -9.89 -15.87 7.95
CA HIS A 69 -9.12 -15.14 6.97
C HIS A 69 -8.04 -16.06 6.38
N VAL A 70 -8.44 -16.83 5.36
CA VAL A 70 -7.54 -17.61 4.51
C VAL A 70 -6.38 -16.70 4.03
N GLY A 71 -5.17 -17.23 3.88
CA GLY A 71 -3.96 -16.50 3.48
C GLY A 71 -3.98 -15.94 2.04
N LEU A 72 -5.13 -15.47 1.58
CA LEU A 72 -5.41 -15.14 0.18
C LEU A 72 -4.78 -13.83 -0.30
N GLY A 73 -4.21 -13.02 0.58
CA GLY A 73 -3.76 -11.67 0.22
C GLY A 73 -2.76 -11.68 -0.95
N LEU A 74 -1.68 -12.46 -0.84
CA LEU A 74 -0.65 -12.52 -1.88
C LEU A 74 -1.05 -13.35 -3.10
N SER A 75 -1.78 -14.45 -2.90
CA SER A 75 -2.26 -15.29 -4.02
C SER A 75 -3.29 -14.56 -4.87
N LEU A 76 -4.24 -13.84 -4.25
CA LEU A 76 -5.24 -13.05 -4.96
C LEU A 76 -4.64 -11.81 -5.61
N LEU A 77 -3.68 -11.15 -4.96
CA LEU A 77 -2.90 -10.07 -5.56
C LEU A 77 -2.23 -10.56 -6.85
N LYS A 78 -1.52 -11.69 -6.78
CA LYS A 78 -0.86 -12.30 -7.94
C LYS A 78 -1.83 -12.61 -9.06
N ALA A 79 -2.93 -13.30 -8.76
CA ALA A 79 -3.94 -13.63 -9.76
C ALA A 79 -4.54 -12.39 -10.44
N ASN A 80 -4.86 -11.33 -9.69
CA ASN A 80 -5.43 -10.11 -10.28
C ASN A 80 -4.41 -9.33 -11.10
N ALA A 81 -3.16 -9.23 -10.63
CA ALA A 81 -2.09 -8.57 -11.37
C ALA A 81 -1.82 -9.29 -12.70
N GLU A 82 -1.67 -10.61 -12.67
CA GLU A 82 -1.43 -11.44 -13.87
C GLU A 82 -2.62 -11.40 -14.85
N ARG A 83 -3.86 -11.42 -14.36
CA ARG A 83 -5.06 -11.26 -15.21
C ARG A 83 -5.12 -9.90 -15.90
N SER A 84 -4.64 -8.84 -15.24
CA SER A 84 -4.49 -7.54 -15.87
C SER A 84 -3.32 -7.47 -16.87
N GLY A 85 -2.54 -8.55 -17.03
CA GLY A 85 -1.34 -8.58 -17.87
C GLY A 85 -0.09 -7.95 -17.20
N GLY A 86 -0.14 -7.77 -15.88
CA GLY A 86 0.96 -7.33 -15.04
C GLY A 86 1.63 -8.48 -14.28
N TYR A 87 2.23 -8.19 -13.12
CA TYR A 87 3.01 -9.17 -12.36
C TYR A 87 3.12 -8.85 -10.87
N VAL A 88 3.61 -9.81 -10.08
CA VAL A 88 3.99 -9.62 -8.68
C VAL A 88 5.37 -10.21 -8.43
N GLU A 89 6.23 -9.43 -7.78
CA GLU A 89 7.54 -9.83 -7.29
C GLU A 89 7.56 -9.81 -5.76
N LEU A 90 8.26 -10.77 -5.16
CA LEU A 90 8.50 -10.81 -3.73
C LEU A 90 9.95 -11.18 -3.46
N VAL A 91 10.60 -10.37 -2.63
CA VAL A 91 11.95 -10.62 -2.13
C VAL A 91 11.91 -10.49 -0.61
N SER A 92 12.37 -11.52 0.11
CA SER A 92 12.40 -11.51 1.57
C SER A 92 13.60 -12.29 2.06
N HIS A 93 14.18 -11.84 3.17
CA HIS A 93 15.25 -12.55 3.85
C HIS A 93 14.98 -12.56 5.36
N PRO A 94 15.31 -13.66 6.07
CA PRO A 94 15.11 -13.73 7.51
C PRO A 94 15.81 -12.57 8.23
N ASN A 95 15.07 -11.91 9.13
CA ASN A 95 15.47 -10.76 9.93
C ASN A 95 15.92 -9.50 9.14
N LYS A 96 15.65 -9.44 7.83
CA LYS A 96 15.88 -8.23 7.01
C LYS A 96 14.60 -7.57 6.51
N GLY A 97 13.47 -8.27 6.61
CA GLY A 97 12.17 -7.81 6.14
C GLY A 97 11.80 -8.31 4.74
N THR A 98 10.75 -7.71 4.19
CA THR A 98 10.14 -8.14 2.91
C THR A 98 9.90 -6.95 1.98
N ARG A 99 10.10 -7.19 0.69
CA ARG A 99 9.69 -6.32 -0.41
C ARG A 99 8.67 -7.05 -1.27
N VAL A 100 7.49 -6.48 -1.43
CA VAL A 100 6.46 -6.95 -2.36
C VAL A 100 6.20 -5.85 -3.38
N LYS A 101 6.31 -6.16 -4.67
CA LYS A 101 6.02 -5.25 -5.77
C LYS A 101 4.95 -5.85 -6.66
N ALA A 102 3.95 -5.06 -7.05
CA ALA A 102 2.91 -5.48 -7.98
C ALA A 102 2.69 -4.41 -9.04
N LEU A 103 2.47 -4.85 -10.27
CA LEU A 103 2.11 -4.00 -11.41
C LEU A 103 0.82 -4.51 -12.03
N PHE A 104 -0.07 -3.58 -12.38
CA PHE A 104 -1.31 -3.80 -13.11
C PHE A 104 -1.30 -2.95 -14.38
N LYS A 105 -1.81 -3.51 -15.49
CA LYS A 105 -2.07 -2.71 -16.69
C LYS A 105 -3.51 -2.21 -16.67
N MET A 106 -3.68 -0.89 -16.62
CA MET A 106 -4.97 -0.23 -16.43
C MET A 106 -5.86 -0.25 -17.67
N ASP A 107 -5.33 -0.62 -18.84
CA ASP A 107 -6.10 -0.80 -20.07
C ASP A 107 -6.66 -2.21 -20.25
N SER A 108 -6.33 -3.14 -19.34
CA SER A 108 -6.96 -4.46 -19.32
C SER A 108 -8.39 -4.39 -18.76
N ILE A 109 -9.31 -5.12 -19.38
CA ILE A 109 -10.70 -5.30 -18.92
C ILE A 109 -10.74 -5.97 -17.54
N ASP A 110 -9.76 -6.84 -17.27
CA ASP A 110 -9.62 -7.55 -16.00
C ASP A 110 -8.88 -6.73 -14.93
N CYS A 111 -8.46 -5.50 -15.23
CA CYS A 111 -7.81 -4.65 -14.23
C CYS A 111 -8.84 -4.25 -13.16
N PRO A 112 -8.61 -4.59 -11.87
CA PRO A 112 -9.46 -4.10 -10.81
C PRO A 112 -9.36 -2.57 -10.70
N PRO A 113 -10.42 -1.89 -10.22
CA PRO A 113 -10.36 -0.46 -9.97
C PRO A 113 -9.30 -0.16 -8.90
N VAL A 114 -8.73 1.06 -8.95
CA VAL A 114 -7.71 1.48 -7.98
C VAL A 114 -8.27 1.56 -6.55
N GLY A 115 -9.52 2.02 -6.39
CA GLY A 115 -10.14 2.22 -5.08
C GLY A 115 -9.69 3.49 -4.36
N ALA A 116 -10.01 3.57 -3.06
CA ALA A 116 -9.80 4.77 -2.26
C ALA A 116 -8.45 4.74 -1.51
N LEU A 117 -7.36 5.07 -2.21
CA LEU A 117 -6.00 5.06 -1.64
C LEU A 117 -5.84 5.94 -0.40
N GLY A 118 -6.36 7.16 -0.42
CA GLY A 118 -6.28 8.06 0.73
C GLY A 118 -6.94 7.47 1.99
N GLY A 119 -8.09 6.81 1.83
CA GLY A 119 -8.76 6.09 2.91
C GLY A 119 -7.93 4.91 3.42
N ALA A 120 -7.37 4.11 2.51
CA ALA A 120 -6.48 3.00 2.87
C ALA A 120 -5.25 3.48 3.66
N PHE A 121 -4.59 4.55 3.22
CA PHE A 121 -3.46 5.14 3.92
C PHE A 121 -3.84 5.64 5.32
N LEU A 122 -4.96 6.36 5.43
CA LEU A 122 -5.47 6.83 6.71
C LEU A 122 -5.74 5.65 7.66
N SER A 123 -6.41 4.59 7.20
CA SER A 123 -6.70 3.42 8.02
C SER A 123 -5.42 2.78 8.56
N LEU A 124 -4.40 2.58 7.72
CA LEU A 124 -3.11 2.02 8.14
C LEU A 124 -2.44 2.89 9.22
N ILE A 125 -2.39 4.20 9.00
CA ILE A 125 -1.75 5.14 9.94
C ILE A 125 -2.49 5.19 11.28
N ILE A 126 -3.82 5.14 11.29
CA ILE A 126 -4.61 5.25 12.52
C ILE A 126 -4.55 3.94 13.32
N CYS A 127 -4.73 2.79 12.66
CA CYS A 127 -4.71 1.48 13.31
C CYS A 127 -3.33 1.17 13.92
N ASP A 128 -2.25 1.53 13.23
CA ASP A 128 -0.88 1.19 13.61
C ASP A 128 -0.05 2.47 13.84
N SER A 129 -0.62 3.42 14.58
CA SER A 129 -0.09 4.80 14.72
C SER A 129 1.27 4.93 15.41
N ALA A 130 1.74 3.87 16.09
CA ALA A 130 3.07 3.83 16.68
C ALA A 130 4.17 3.60 15.61
N LEU A 131 3.83 2.91 14.51
CA LEU A 131 4.80 2.56 13.46
C LEU A 131 5.26 3.80 12.67
N HIS A 132 6.40 3.64 12.00
CA HIS A 132 6.86 4.58 10.99
C HIS A 132 6.30 4.15 9.62
N TRP A 133 5.25 4.85 9.19
CA TRP A 133 4.73 4.78 7.84
C TRP A 133 5.37 5.87 6.97
N ARG A 134 5.96 5.44 5.85
CA ARG A 134 6.45 6.31 4.79
C ARG A 134 5.75 5.98 3.47
N ILE A 135 4.85 6.84 3.03
CA ILE A 135 4.05 6.64 1.82
C ILE A 135 4.50 7.61 0.75
N ILE A 136 4.99 7.09 -0.37
CA ILE A 136 5.41 7.86 -1.53
C ILE A 136 4.36 7.64 -2.61
N ARG A 137 3.59 8.68 -2.91
CA ARG A 137 2.59 8.64 -3.95
C ARG A 137 3.08 9.40 -5.16
N LYS A 138 3.12 8.72 -6.31
CA LYS A 138 3.39 9.29 -7.62
C LYS A 138 2.15 9.11 -8.50
N TYR A 139 1.77 10.17 -9.19
CA TYR A 139 0.69 10.18 -10.18
C TYR A 139 1.15 11.01 -11.38
N ALA A 140 1.42 10.36 -12.51
CA ALA A 140 2.15 10.94 -13.62
C ALA A 140 3.44 11.65 -13.12
N GLU A 141 3.61 12.94 -13.42
CA GLU A 141 4.78 13.74 -13.02
C GLU A 141 4.71 14.27 -11.57
N LYS A 142 3.54 14.20 -10.94
CA LYS A 142 3.32 14.73 -9.59
C LYS A 142 3.64 13.68 -8.54
N LYS A 143 4.13 14.14 -7.38
CA LYS A 143 4.38 13.27 -6.23
C LYS A 143 4.18 13.97 -4.90
N TYR A 144 3.82 13.21 -3.88
CA TYR A 144 3.94 13.62 -2.49
C TYR A 144 4.57 12.50 -1.64
N ILE A 145 5.08 12.89 -0.48
CA ILE A 145 5.58 11.96 0.52
C ILE A 145 4.85 12.24 1.82
N LEU A 146 4.14 11.25 2.33
CA LEU A 146 3.57 11.25 3.67
C LEU A 146 4.49 10.46 4.58
N ASP A 147 5.04 11.12 5.60
CA ASP A 147 6.00 10.55 6.53
C ASP A 147 5.50 10.80 7.95
N THR A 148 5.07 9.73 8.61
CA THR A 148 4.45 9.83 9.93
C THR A 148 5.42 10.27 11.02
N CYS A 149 6.72 10.03 10.89
CA CYS A 149 7.72 10.55 11.82
C CYS A 149 7.82 12.08 11.72
N LYS A 150 7.79 12.63 10.50
CA LYS A 150 7.74 14.09 10.29
C LYS A 150 6.47 14.69 10.85
N ILE A 151 5.31 14.09 10.59
CA ILE A 151 4.01 14.57 11.08
C ILE A 151 3.98 14.59 12.61
N LYS A 152 4.38 13.49 13.26
CA LYS A 152 4.49 13.37 14.72
C LYS A 152 5.37 14.48 15.31
N LYS A 153 6.54 14.72 14.70
CA LYS A 153 7.48 15.78 15.11
C LYS A 153 6.89 17.18 14.97
N THR A 154 6.24 17.47 13.83
CA THR A 154 5.61 18.78 13.58
C THR A 154 4.46 19.07 14.53
N LEU A 155 3.68 18.05 14.89
CA LEU A 155 2.53 18.18 15.79
C LEU A 155 2.90 18.04 17.28
N GLY A 156 4.14 17.64 17.61
CA GLY A 156 4.58 17.41 18.98
C GLY A 156 3.88 16.22 19.66
N VAL A 157 3.45 15.21 18.89
CA VAL A 157 2.71 14.03 19.41
C VAL A 157 3.47 12.74 19.15
N GLN A 158 3.34 11.77 20.06
CA GLN A 158 3.95 10.43 19.91
C GLN A 158 3.07 9.46 19.12
N LYS A 159 1.74 9.60 19.20
CA LYS A 159 0.76 8.73 18.53
C LYS A 159 -0.25 9.55 17.75
N LEU A 160 -0.74 8.97 16.67
CA LEU A 160 -1.71 9.59 15.76
C LEU A 160 -3.14 9.03 15.88
N SER A 161 -3.42 8.23 16.93
CA SER A 161 -4.67 7.47 17.07
C SER A 161 -5.84 8.22 17.75
N SER A 162 -5.73 9.52 18.02
CA SER A 162 -6.82 10.28 18.67
C SER A 162 -7.92 10.66 17.67
N VAL A 163 -9.16 10.81 18.14
CA VAL A 163 -10.31 11.21 17.30
C VAL A 163 -10.05 12.55 16.60
N LYS A 164 -9.46 13.52 17.30
CA LYS A 164 -9.05 14.81 16.70
C LYS A 164 -8.03 14.62 15.58
N MET A 165 -7.08 13.68 15.75
CA MET A 165 -6.06 13.41 14.76
C MET A 165 -6.64 12.74 13.51
N TYR A 166 -7.67 11.90 13.66
CA TYR A 166 -8.35 11.30 12.53
C TYR A 166 -8.87 12.36 11.55
N SER A 167 -9.61 13.36 12.02
CA SER A 167 -10.14 14.42 11.15
C SER A 167 -9.03 15.22 10.47
N ILE A 168 -7.99 15.60 11.23
CA ILE A 168 -6.85 16.36 10.71
C ILE A 168 -6.11 15.56 9.62
N LEU A 169 -5.79 14.29 9.88
CA LEU A 169 -5.09 13.43 8.93
C LEU A 169 -5.95 13.13 7.71
N LYS A 170 -7.26 12.91 7.90
CA LYS A 170 -8.20 12.69 6.82
C LYS A 170 -8.20 13.87 5.84
N GLU A 171 -8.45 15.08 6.33
CA GLU A 171 -8.45 16.30 5.52
C GLU A 171 -7.08 16.52 4.83
N TYR A 172 -5.99 16.29 5.57
CA TYR A 172 -4.65 16.43 5.03
C TYR A 172 -4.37 15.44 3.88
N ILE A 173 -4.71 14.17 4.05
CA ILE A 173 -4.52 13.12 3.03
C ILE A 173 -5.44 13.34 1.82
N GLU A 174 -6.70 13.70 2.05
CA GLU A 174 -7.66 14.02 0.98
C GLU A 174 -7.17 15.18 0.11
N ARG A 175 -6.59 16.20 0.74
CA ARG A 175 -5.96 17.31 0.02
C ARG A 175 -4.75 16.87 -0.79
N LEU A 176 -3.88 16.01 -0.23
CA LEU A 176 -2.72 15.46 -0.96
C LEU A 176 -3.15 14.62 -2.18
N GLU A 177 -4.13 13.73 -2.01
CA GLU A 177 -4.68 12.89 -3.10
C GLU A 177 -5.37 13.74 -4.17
N SER A 178 -6.09 14.78 -3.79
CA SER A 178 -6.72 15.71 -4.74
C SER A 178 -5.65 16.46 -5.54
N ASN A 179 -4.65 17.03 -4.86
CA ASN A 179 -3.60 17.81 -5.50
C ASN A 179 -2.72 16.99 -6.46
N VAL A 180 -2.45 15.72 -6.13
CA VAL A 180 -1.62 14.85 -7.00
C VAL A 180 -2.35 14.42 -8.26
N LYS A 181 -3.69 14.28 -8.20
CA LYS A 181 -4.53 13.86 -9.33
C LYS A 181 -5.05 15.02 -10.18
N HIS A 182 -5.13 16.23 -9.64
CA HIS A 182 -5.61 17.38 -10.40
C HIS A 182 -4.60 17.75 -11.48
N ASN A 183 -4.99 17.78 -12.75
CA ASN A 183 -4.18 18.37 -13.82
C ASN A 183 -4.14 19.91 -13.64
N GLY A 184 -2.99 20.52 -13.91
CA GLY A 184 -2.92 21.96 -14.20
C GLY A 184 -3.51 22.20 -15.59
N GLY A 185 -4.83 22.03 -15.70
CA GLY A 185 -5.57 22.10 -16.95
C GLY A 185 -6.64 23.17 -16.91
N GLU A 186 -6.29 24.38 -16.48
CA GLU A 186 -6.96 25.64 -16.87
C GLU A 186 -5.89 26.75 -16.95
N GLU A 187 -5.03 26.68 -17.96
CA GLU A 187 -4.36 27.86 -18.50
C GLU A 187 -4.67 27.98 -19.99
N HIS A 188 -5.54 28.97 -20.29
CA HIS A 188 -5.68 29.77 -21.50
C HIS A 188 -6.51 29.27 -22.71
N GLY A 189 -7.48 30.14 -23.05
CA GLY A 189 -8.27 30.20 -24.28
C GLY A 189 -9.68 30.65 -23.90
N GLY A 190 -10.00 31.94 -23.75
CA GLY A 190 -9.74 33.02 -24.70
C GLY A 190 -11.02 33.28 -25.47
#